data_AF-A0A3D3Q7T4-F1
#
_entry.id   AF-A0A3D3Q7T4-F1
#
_cell.length_a   1.000
_cell.length_b   1.000
_cell.length_c   1.000
_cell.angle_alpha   90.00
_cell.angle_beta   90.00
_cell.angle_gamma   90.00
#
_symmetry.space_group_name_H-M   'P 1'
#
loop_
_entity.id
_entity.type
_entity.pdbx_description
1 polymer ?
#
loop_
_entity_poly.entity_id
_entity_poly.type
_entity_poly.pdbx_seq_one_letter_code
_entity_poly.pdbx_strand_id
1 'polypeptide(L)'
;MVGRRHPVLEHLAHGDLTVVIAGQTLQLRVDHGRITGMSEGVLSLSEADGSNANVPVDGATRVFVDGRQATLADLKTGYVAFAVAEAGKPAHAIRAFDAPSWAAQAAEQAAFPFD
;
A
#
# COMPACT_ATOMS: atom_id res chain seq x y z
N MET A 1 -6.83 -18.57 -18.55
CA MET A 1 -6.64 -17.17 -19.01
C MET A 1 -5.95 -16.40 -17.90
N VAL A 2 -4.65 -16.17 -17.98
CA VAL A 2 -3.94 -15.30 -17.04
C VAL A 2 -4.29 -13.87 -17.44
N GLY A 3 -5.01 -13.15 -16.58
CA GLY A 3 -5.41 -11.77 -16.85
C GLY A 3 -4.18 -10.92 -17.15
N ARG A 4 -4.14 -10.30 -18.33
CA ARG A 4 -3.08 -9.35 -18.68
C ARG A 4 -3.05 -8.29 -17.58
N ARG A 5 -1.95 -8.23 -16.83
CA ARG A 5 -1.70 -7.12 -15.90
C ARG A 5 -1.77 -5.84 -16.73
N HIS A 6 -2.67 -4.93 -16.35
CA HIS A 6 -2.88 -3.71 -17.10
C HIS A 6 -1.67 -2.79 -16.83
N PRO A 7 -0.93 -2.32 -17.85
CA PRO A 7 0.33 -1.60 -17.66
C PRO A 7 0.19 -0.36 -16.77
N VAL A 8 -1.00 0.25 -16.76
CA VAL A 8 -1.33 1.39 -15.88
C VAL A 8 -1.20 1.05 -14.39
N LEU A 9 -1.57 -0.17 -13.97
CA LEU A 9 -1.50 -0.57 -12.56
C LEU A 9 -0.07 -0.92 -12.12
N GLU A 10 0.80 -1.31 -13.06
CA GLU A 10 2.23 -1.53 -12.80
C GLU A 10 2.99 -0.22 -12.57
N HIS A 11 2.44 0.90 -13.06
CA HIS A 11 2.99 2.25 -12.91
C HIS A 11 2.15 3.15 -11.99
N LEU A 12 1.22 2.59 -11.22
CA LEU A 12 0.39 3.37 -10.31
C LEU A 12 1.26 3.90 -9.16
N ALA A 13 1.45 5.22 -9.16
CA ALA A 13 2.12 5.96 -8.10
C ALA A 13 1.11 6.34 -7.00
N HIS A 14 0.07 7.07 -7.39
CA HIS A 14 -1.09 7.37 -6.54
C HIS A 14 -2.37 7.47 -7.36
N GLY A 15 -3.52 7.47 -6.68
CA GLY A 15 -4.82 7.72 -7.30
C GLY A 15 -5.75 8.49 -6.37
N ASP A 16 -6.49 9.43 -6.95
CA ASP A 16 -7.59 10.12 -6.29
C ASP A 16 -8.92 9.40 -6.60
N LEU A 17 -9.64 9.04 -5.55
CA LEU A 17 -10.88 8.27 -5.60
C LEU A 17 -11.99 9.05 -4.91
N THR A 18 -13.06 9.32 -5.66
CA THR A 18 -14.33 9.70 -5.05
C THR A 18 -15.11 8.44 -4.70
N VAL A 19 -15.35 8.21 -3.41
CA VAL A 19 -16.07 7.02 -2.93
C VAL A 19 -17.35 7.46 -2.22
N VAL A 20 -18.46 6.79 -2.51
CA VAL A 20 -19.73 7.02 -1.80
C VAL A 20 -19.99 5.85 -0.85
N ILE A 21 -19.94 6.11 0.45
CA ILE A 21 -20.15 5.11 1.50
C ILE A 21 -21.23 5.63 2.45
N ALA A 22 -22.26 4.82 2.72
CA ALA A 22 -23.37 5.20 3.60
C ALA A 22 -24.03 6.55 3.25
N GLY A 23 -24.05 6.91 1.96
CA GLY A 23 -24.58 8.18 1.47
C GLY A 23 -23.64 9.39 1.60
N GLN A 24 -22.42 9.20 2.11
CA GLN A 24 -21.40 10.23 2.19
C GLN A 24 -20.39 10.10 1.06
N THR A 25 -20.07 11.21 0.40
CA THR A 25 -19.00 11.28 -0.60
C THR A 25 -17.68 11.63 0.08
N LEU A 26 -16.70 10.73 -0.03
CA LEU A 26 -15.34 10.91 0.46
C LEU A 26 -14.37 11.01 -0.71
N GLN A 27 -13.42 11.94 -0.60
CA GLN A 27 -12.29 12.03 -1.50
C GLN A 27 -11.09 11.35 -0.83
N LEU A 28 -10.70 10.20 -1.37
CA LEU A 28 -9.61 9.39 -0.87
C LEU A 28 -8.44 9.47 -1.83
N ARG A 29 -7.26 9.70 -1.29
CA ARG A 29 -5.99 9.49 -1.96
C ARG A 29 -5.44 8.13 -1.56
N VAL A 30 -5.02 7.37 -2.55
CA VAL A 30 -4.34 6.08 -2.37
C VAL A 30 -2.94 6.20 -2.93
N ASP A 31 -1.94 6.15 -2.05
CA ASP A 31 -0.52 6.15 -2.42
C ASP A 31 -0.01 4.70 -2.43
N HIS A 32 0.76 4.34 -3.46
CA HIS A 32 1.33 3.02 -3.65
C HIS A 32 2.84 3.13 -3.87
N GLY A 33 3.60 2.45 -3.02
CA GLY A 33 5.04 2.47 -3.16
C GLY A 33 5.76 1.56 -2.18
N ARG A 34 7.09 1.59 -2.26
CA ARG A 34 7.96 0.87 -1.34
C ARG A 34 8.29 1.75 -0.15
N ILE A 35 8.16 1.22 1.06
CA ILE A 35 8.55 1.94 2.28
C ILE A 35 10.06 2.20 2.22
N THR A 36 10.45 3.46 2.24
CA THR A 36 11.87 3.88 2.30
C THR A 36 12.27 4.25 3.72
N GLY A 37 11.32 4.71 4.53
CA GLY A 37 11.55 5.00 5.94
C GLY A 37 10.28 5.39 6.66
N MET A 38 10.41 5.52 7.97
CA MET A 38 9.37 6.00 8.86
C MET A 38 10.00 6.98 9.85
N SER A 39 9.38 8.15 9.98
CA SER A 39 9.71 9.19 10.97
C SER A 39 8.52 9.37 11.91
N GLU A 40 8.66 10.14 12.99
CA GLU A 40 7.53 10.44 13.88
C GLU A 40 6.35 11.03 13.09
N GLY A 41 5.28 10.23 12.95
CA GLY A 41 4.05 10.63 12.28
C GLY A 41 4.11 10.71 10.75
N VAL A 42 5.18 10.23 10.09
CA VAL A 42 5.28 10.24 8.62
C VAL A 42 5.84 8.93 8.09
N LEU A 43 5.10 8.31 7.16
CA LEU A 43 5.54 7.18 6.36
C LEU A 43 6.08 7.69 5.02
N SER A 44 7.33 7.35 4.69
CA SER A 44 7.92 7.70 3.39
C SER A 44 7.85 6.50 2.44
N LEU A 45 7.26 6.74 1.28
CA LEU A 45 7.09 5.78 0.20
C LEU A 45 7.89 6.24 -1.01
N SER A 46 8.59 5.33 -1.68
CA SER A 46 9.06 5.51 -3.04
C SER A 46 8.02 4.93 -3.99
N GLU A 47 7.37 5.80 -4.75
CA GLU A 47 6.33 5.44 -5.70
C GLU A 47 6.92 4.83 -6.99
N ALA A 48 6.09 4.19 -7.81
CA ALA A 48 6.52 3.50 -9.03
C ALA A 48 7.16 4.43 -10.08
N ASP A 49 6.86 5.73 -10.03
CA ASP A 49 7.44 6.76 -10.90
C ASP A 49 8.81 7.29 -10.40
N GLY A 50 9.29 6.79 -9.27
CA GLY A 50 10.52 7.21 -8.62
C GLY A 50 10.37 8.46 -7.74
N SER A 51 9.17 9.02 -7.63
CA SER A 51 8.88 10.08 -6.67
C SER A 51 8.82 9.54 -5.24
N ASN A 52 8.91 10.45 -4.26
CA ASN A 52 8.81 10.12 -2.85
C ASN A 52 7.54 10.74 -2.28
N ALA A 53 6.62 9.90 -1.81
CA ALA A 53 5.41 10.32 -1.12
C ALA A 53 5.62 10.30 0.40
N ASN A 54 5.23 11.38 1.06
CA ASN A 54 5.23 11.48 2.52
C ASN A 54 3.79 11.43 3.00
N VAL A 55 3.42 10.31 3.59
CA VAL A 55 2.07 10.06 4.08
C VAL A 55 2.04 10.31 5.59
N PRO A 56 1.26 11.30 6.08
CA PRO A 56 1.08 11.51 7.51
C PRO A 56 0.35 10.32 8.15
N VAL A 57 0.78 9.89 9.33
CA VAL A 57 0.19 8.78 10.09
C VAL A 57 0.01 9.20 11.55
N ASP A 58 -0.98 8.61 12.23
CA ASP A 58 -1.25 8.88 13.63
C ASP A 58 -1.65 7.60 14.39
N GLY A 59 -1.99 7.74 15.67
CA GLY A 59 -2.43 6.62 16.51
C GLY A 59 -3.78 5.99 16.12
N ALA A 60 -4.54 6.63 15.22
CA ALA A 60 -5.80 6.10 14.68
C ALA A 60 -5.59 5.35 13.35
N THR A 61 -4.42 5.45 12.72
CA THR A 61 -4.08 4.72 11.50
C THR A 61 -4.13 3.21 11.72
N ARG A 62 -4.97 2.52 10.94
CA ARG A 62 -5.06 1.05 10.98
C ARG A 62 -3.99 0.42 10.10
N VAL A 63 -3.12 -0.38 10.68
CA VAL A 63 -2.03 -1.02 9.94
C VAL A 63 -2.31 -2.51 9.76
N PHE A 64 -2.03 -3.00 8.55
CA PHE A 64 -2.04 -4.41 8.22
C PHE A 64 -0.75 -4.80 7.52
N VAL A 65 -0.13 -5.89 7.94
CA VAL A 65 1.04 -6.50 7.30
C VAL A 65 0.67 -7.90 6.84
N ASP A 66 0.84 -8.20 5.55
CA ASP A 66 0.47 -9.49 4.93
C ASP A 66 -0.96 -9.95 5.31
N GLY A 67 -1.89 -9.00 5.34
CA GLY A 67 -3.31 -9.24 5.65
C GLY A 67 -3.64 -9.38 7.15
N ARG A 68 -2.66 -9.34 8.05
CA ARG A 68 -2.88 -9.40 9.51
C ARG A 68 -2.82 -8.00 10.12
N GLN A 69 -3.64 -7.74 11.14
CA GLN A 69 -3.57 -6.50 11.89
C GLN A 69 -2.20 -6.35 12.55
N ALA A 70 -1.60 -5.18 12.40
CA ALA A 70 -0.26 -4.86 12.87
C ALA A 70 -0.24 -3.43 13.43
N THR A 71 0.93 -2.99 13.86
CA THR A 71 1.18 -1.62 14.33
C THR A 71 2.11 -0.88 13.38
N LEU A 72 2.20 0.44 13.53
CA LEU A 72 3.16 1.24 12.75
C LEU A 72 4.61 0.78 12.96
N ALA A 73 4.95 0.25 14.14
CA ALA A 73 6.29 -0.26 14.45
C ALA A 73 6.63 -1.56 13.69
N ASP A 74 5.63 -2.27 13.17
CA ASP A 74 5.84 -3.50 12.39
C ASP A 74 6.13 -3.21 10.91
N LEU A 75 5.95 -1.96 10.47
CA LEU A 75 6.30 -1.51 9.13
C LEU A 75 7.81 -1.43 8.98
N LYS A 76 8.33 -2.03 7.90
CA LYS A 76 9.78 -2.07 7.64
C LYS A 76 10.10 -1.47 6.28
N THR A 77 11.23 -0.79 6.23
CA THR A 77 11.85 -0.39 4.97
C THR A 77 11.98 -1.60 4.05
N GLY A 78 11.57 -1.42 2.80
CA GLY A 78 11.59 -2.47 1.80
C GLY A 78 10.24 -3.15 1.54
N TYR A 79 9.26 -3.01 2.44
CA TYR A 79 7.90 -3.50 2.23
C TYR A 79 7.19 -2.68 1.15
N VAL A 80 6.27 -3.31 0.41
CA VAL A 80 5.36 -2.60 -0.50
C VAL A 80 4.13 -2.20 0.29
N ALA A 81 3.73 -0.94 0.23
CA ALA A 81 2.61 -0.42 0.99
C ALA A 81 1.60 0.32 0.11
N PHE A 82 0.34 0.17 0.49
CA PHE A 82 -0.77 1.00 0.07
C PHE A 82 -1.23 1.82 1.27
N ALA A 83 -1.20 3.14 1.15
CA ALA A 83 -1.74 4.04 2.15
C ALA A 83 -3.01 4.69 1.64
N VAL A 84 -4.04 4.76 2.49
CA VAL A 84 -5.32 5.40 2.16
C VAL A 84 -5.53 6.56 3.12
N ALA A 85 -5.65 7.76 2.57
CA ALA A 85 -5.89 8.98 3.31
C ALA A 85 -7.01 9.80 2.68
N GLU A 86 -7.78 10.54 3.48
CA GLU A 86 -8.55 11.66 2.95
C GLU A 86 -7.62 12.85 2.66
N ALA A 87 -7.98 13.69 1.69
CA ALA A 87 -7.16 14.85 1.33
C ALA A 87 -6.88 15.75 2.55
N GLY A 88 -5.59 15.91 2.88
CA GLY A 88 -5.13 16.74 4.00
C GLY A 88 -5.26 16.11 5.39
N LYS A 89 -5.64 14.83 5.50
CA LYS A 89 -5.73 14.09 6.77
C LYS A 89 -4.66 13.00 6.86
N PRO A 90 -4.32 12.54 8.09
CA PRO A 90 -3.51 11.34 8.27
C PRO A 90 -4.16 10.10 7.63
N ALA A 91 -3.34 9.11 7.29
CA ALA A 91 -3.80 7.87 6.71
C ALA A 91 -4.78 7.14 7.64
N HIS A 92 -5.92 6.74 7.09
CA HIS A 92 -6.89 5.90 7.79
C HIS A 92 -6.41 4.46 7.87
N ALA A 93 -5.77 3.98 6.80
CA ALA A 93 -5.31 2.63 6.71
C ALA A 93 -4.00 2.51 5.92
N ILE A 94 -3.13 1.62 6.38
CA ILE A 94 -1.92 1.20 5.69
C ILE A 94 -1.99 -0.31 5.52
N ARG A 95 -1.82 -0.78 4.29
CA ARG A 95 -1.64 -2.19 3.97
C ARG A 95 -0.25 -2.38 3.42
N ALA A 96 0.61 -3.00 4.21
CA ALA A 96 1.95 -3.36 3.81
C ALA A 96 2.05 -4.86 3.50
N PHE A 97 2.95 -5.17 2.59
CA PHE A 97 3.27 -6.51 2.13
C PHE A 97 4.77 -6.67 2.16
N ASP A 98 5.22 -7.74 2.79
CA ASP A 98 6.64 -8.07 2.74
C ASP A 98 6.97 -8.48 1.29
N ALA A 99 7.79 -7.70 0.59
CA ALA A 99 8.10 -7.96 -0.82
C ALA A 99 8.62 -9.41 -1.08
N PRO A 100 9.44 -10.01 -0.20
CA PRO A 100 9.75 -11.43 -0.27
C PRO A 100 8.58 -12.38 -0.05
N SER A 101 7.47 -12.02 0.62
CA SER A 101 6.38 -12.97 0.85
C SER A 101 5.58 -13.25 -0.44
N TRP A 102 5.30 -12.25 -1.27
CA TRP A 102 4.63 -12.47 -2.56
C TRP A 102 5.57 -12.97 -3.65
N ALA A 103 6.86 -12.59 -3.63
CA ALA A 103 7.86 -13.14 -4.56
C ALA A 103 8.20 -14.59 -4.22
N ALA A 104 8.29 -14.94 -2.93
CA ALA A 104 8.43 -16.32 -2.48
C ALA A 104 7.15 -17.13 -2.77
N GLN A 105 5.96 -16.56 -2.53
CA GLN A 105 4.69 -17.23 -2.88
C GLN A 105 4.48 -17.36 -4.39
N ALA A 106 4.91 -16.40 -5.20
CA ALA A 106 4.88 -16.50 -6.66
C ALA A 106 5.89 -17.54 -7.18
N ALA A 107 7.07 -17.64 -6.57
CA ALA A 107 8.04 -18.70 -6.86
C ALA A 107 7.52 -20.08 -6.44
N GLU A 108 6.82 -20.18 -5.30
CA GLU A 108 6.22 -21.42 -4.81
C GLU A 108 5.00 -21.84 -5.65
N GLN A 109 4.15 -20.90 -6.06
CA GLN A 109 3.06 -21.16 -7.02
C GLN A 109 3.58 -21.50 -8.43
N ALA A 110 4.75 -21.02 -8.82
CA ALA A 110 5.41 -21.45 -10.05
C ALA A 110 6.06 -22.84 -9.93
N ALA A 111 6.35 -23.30 -8.71
CA ALA A 111 6.94 -24.61 -8.43
C ALA A 111 5.89 -25.76 -8.34
N PHE A 112 4.61 -25.43 -8.16
CA PHE A 112 3.49 -26.36 -8.28
C PHE A 112 2.59 -25.97 -9.45
N PRO A 113 2.92 -26.40 -10.68
CA PRO A 113 1.97 -26.25 -11.78
C PRO A 113 0.68 -27.01 -11.38
N PHE A 114 -0.46 -26.35 -11.50
CA PHE A 114 -1.76 -27.03 -11.41
C PHE A 114 -1.74 -28.19 -12.43
N ASP A 115 -1.88 -29.43 -11.93
CA ASP A 115 -2.04 -30.66 -12.74
C ASP A 115 -3.20 -30.54 -13.75
#